data_AF-A0A379ACX3-F1
#
_entry.id   AF-A0A379ACX3-F1
#
_cell.length_a   1.000
_cell.length_b   1.000
_cell.length_c   1.000
_cell.angle_alpha   90.00
_cell.angle_beta   90.00
_cell.angle_gamma   90.00
#
_symmetry.space_group_name_H-M   'P 1'
#
loop_
_entity.id
_entity.type
_entity.pdbx_description
1 polymer ?
#
loop_
_entity_poly.entity_id
_entity_poly.type
_entity_poly.pdbx_seq_one_letter_code
_entity_poly.pdbx_strand_id
1 'polypeptide(L)'
;MVSSCVTALSASLASGNVGGRLQKRLEAWGIKTLLCDPPRADRGDEGDFLSLEAVTEQADILTFHTPLFKEGPYKSWHLADAALLMALKPNTILINACRGPVVDNSALLEVLKMRHDLSVVLDVWEPEPDLSLALLDKVDIATPHIAGYTLEGKARGTTQVF
;
A
#
# COMPACT_ATOMS: atom_id res chain seq x y z
N MET A 1 9.21 14.18 28.51
CA MET A 1 8.19 13.33 27.87
C MET A 1 8.66 13.04 26.47
N VAL A 2 9.34 11.91 26.27
CA VAL A 2 9.68 11.46 24.92
C VAL A 2 8.34 10.98 24.35
N SER A 3 7.71 11.81 23.51
CA SER A 3 6.55 11.37 22.73
C SER A 3 6.97 10.10 22.04
N SER A 4 6.37 8.98 22.43
CA SER A 4 6.50 7.69 21.77
C SER A 4 5.92 7.87 20.37
N CYS A 5 6.74 8.36 19.45
CA CYS A 5 6.49 8.29 18.03
C CYS A 5 6.55 6.79 17.70
N VAL A 6 5.42 6.11 17.93
CA VAL A 6 5.22 4.76 17.43
C VAL A 6 5.09 4.95 15.93
N THR A 7 6.20 4.92 15.20
CA THR A 7 6.19 4.87 13.74
C THR A 7 5.81 3.45 13.35
N ALA A 8 4.52 3.19 13.15
CA ALA A 8 4.05 1.96 12.52
C ALA A 8 4.15 2.16 11.01
N LEU A 9 5.22 1.62 10.41
CA LEU A 9 5.50 1.74 8.99
C LEU A 9 5.14 0.42 8.28
N SER A 10 4.28 0.57 7.28
CA SER A 10 3.81 -0.46 6.37
C SER A 10 2.95 -1.54 7.00
N ALA A 11 1.63 -1.45 6.75
CA ALA A 11 0.92 -2.64 6.30
C ALA A 11 1.62 -3.10 5.04
N SER A 12 2.14 -4.32 5.00
CA SER A 12 2.33 -4.97 3.72
C SER A 12 1.06 -5.77 3.47
N LEU A 13 0.11 -5.18 2.75
CA LEU A 13 -0.98 -5.97 2.20
C LEU A 13 -0.37 -6.88 1.14
N ALA A 14 -0.22 -8.16 1.48
CA ALA A 14 0.61 -9.18 0.83
C ALA A 14 2.14 -9.05 1.04
N SER A 15 2.68 -9.80 2.02
CA SER A 15 4.11 -9.99 2.29
C SER A 15 4.77 -10.92 1.26
N GLY A 16 4.58 -10.60 -0.02
CA GLY A 16 5.19 -11.30 -1.15
C GLY A 16 6.60 -10.79 -1.47
N ASN A 17 6.97 -10.82 -2.75
CA ASN A 17 8.32 -10.42 -3.20
C ASN A 17 8.68 -8.96 -2.84
N VAL A 18 7.74 -8.02 -2.97
CA VAL A 18 7.98 -6.61 -2.65
C VAL A 18 7.83 -6.38 -1.15
N GLY A 19 6.67 -6.70 -0.59
CA GLY A 19 6.35 -6.51 0.82
C GLY A 19 7.37 -7.12 1.78
N GLY A 20 7.78 -8.38 1.55
CA GLY A 20 8.78 -9.03 2.41
C GLY A 20 10.18 -8.43 2.31
N ARG A 21 10.56 -7.83 1.18
CA ARG A 21 11.84 -7.10 1.05
C ARG A 21 11.80 -5.73 1.71
N LEU A 22 10.64 -5.06 1.63
CA LEU A 22 10.40 -3.80 2.32
C LEU A 22 10.48 -4.03 3.84
N GLN A 23 9.68 -4.96 4.37
CA GLN A 23 9.66 -5.32 5.80
C GLN A 23 11.08 -5.50 6.36
N LYS A 24 11.89 -6.38 5.75
CA LYS A 24 13.26 -6.65 6.21
C LYS A 24 14.15 -5.41 6.33
N ARG A 25 13.98 -4.43 5.42
CA ARG A 25 14.75 -3.18 5.44
C ARG A 25 14.28 -2.25 6.55
N LEU A 26 12.96 -2.21 6.77
CA LEU A 26 12.35 -1.38 7.81
C LEU A 26 12.71 -1.89 9.21
N GLU A 27 12.59 -3.19 9.42
CA GLU A 27 12.98 -3.85 10.67
C GLU A 27 14.48 -3.65 10.97
N ALA A 28 15.34 -3.72 9.95
CA ALA A 28 16.77 -3.42 10.09
C ALA A 28 17.05 -1.97 10.51
N TRP A 29 16.12 -1.04 10.28
CA TRP A 29 16.18 0.34 10.75
C TRP A 29 15.45 0.56 12.09
N GLY A 30 14.97 -0.50 12.73
CA GLY A 30 14.25 -0.41 14.00
C GLY A 30 12.83 0.15 13.87
N ILE A 31 12.28 0.16 12.67
CA ILE A 31 10.94 0.66 12.39
C ILE A 31 9.93 -0.46 12.64
N LYS A 32 8.84 -0.17 13.37
CA LYS A 32 7.79 -1.14 13.67
C LYS A 32 6.96 -1.40 12.41
N THR A 33 6.82 -2.67 12.02
CA THR A 33 6.02 -3.10 10.88
C THR A 33 4.78 -3.88 11.31
N LEU A 34 3.67 -3.72 10.58
CA LEU A 34 2.43 -4.47 10.80
C LEU A 34 2.12 -5.27 9.53
N LEU A 35 1.85 -6.57 9.63
CA LEU A 35 1.65 -7.40 8.44
C LEU A 35 0.16 -7.69 8.25
N CYS A 36 -0.34 -7.62 7.02
CA CYS A 36 -1.69 -8.09 6.70
C CYS A 36 -1.64 -8.92 5.42
N ASP A 37 -1.74 -10.24 5.56
CA ASP A 37 -1.69 -11.15 4.42
C ASP A 37 -2.56 -12.37 4.70
N PRO A 38 -3.90 -12.25 4.52
CA PRO A 38 -4.82 -13.35 4.80
C PRO A 38 -4.44 -14.66 4.07
N PRO A 39 -4.04 -14.66 2.78
CA PRO A 39 -3.55 -15.89 2.13
C PRO A 39 -2.36 -16.56 2.81
N ARG A 40 -1.41 -15.80 3.37
CA ARG A 40 -0.27 -16.36 4.11
C ARG A 40 -0.67 -16.83 5.50
N ALA A 41 -1.50 -16.06 6.20
CA ALA A 41 -2.05 -16.43 7.49
C ALA A 41 -2.84 -17.74 7.40
N ASP A 42 -3.73 -17.86 6.41
CA ASP A 42 -4.55 -19.06 6.19
C ASP A 42 -3.72 -20.29 5.79
N ARG A 43 -2.56 -20.08 5.15
CA ARG A 43 -1.60 -21.14 4.83
C ARG A 43 -0.81 -21.62 6.06
N GLY A 44 -0.85 -20.90 7.18
CA GLY A 44 -0.09 -21.19 8.39
C GLY A 44 1.37 -20.76 8.32
N ASP A 45 1.68 -19.74 7.53
CA ASP A 45 3.02 -19.15 7.53
C ASP A 45 3.35 -18.51 8.89
N GLU A 46 4.61 -18.55 9.30
CA GLU A 46 5.08 -17.82 10.47
C GLU A 46 5.02 -16.29 10.24
N GLY A 47 4.46 -15.57 11.20
CA GLY A 47 4.39 -14.11 11.22
C GLY A 47 3.22 -13.57 12.04
N ASP A 48 3.38 -12.37 12.58
CA ASP A 48 2.31 -11.65 13.28
C ASP A 48 1.39 -10.97 12.27
N PHE A 49 0.55 -11.76 11.60
CA PHE A 49 -0.45 -11.27 10.66
C PHE A 49 -1.67 -10.70 11.38
N LEU A 50 -2.03 -9.47 11.02
CA LEU A 50 -3.17 -8.73 11.53
C LEU A 50 -4.25 -8.62 10.45
N SER A 51 -5.49 -8.34 10.88
CA SER A 51 -6.58 -7.98 9.97
C SER A 51 -6.35 -6.59 9.37
N LEU A 52 -7.01 -6.32 8.24
CA LEU A 52 -6.90 -5.01 7.57
C LEU A 52 -7.38 -3.88 8.48
N GLU A 53 -8.44 -4.12 9.24
CA GLU A 53 -9.00 -3.17 10.21
C GLU A 53 -7.98 -2.87 11.30
N ALA A 54 -7.39 -3.91 11.90
CA ALA A 54 -6.40 -3.76 12.96
C ALA A 54 -5.16 -3.00 12.49
N VAL A 55 -4.74 -3.17 11.23
CA VAL A 55 -3.64 -2.39 10.66
C VAL A 55 -4.05 -0.94 10.39
N THR A 56 -5.24 -0.72 9.85
CA THR A 56 -5.78 0.62 9.55
C THR A 56 -5.87 1.49 10.81
N GLU A 57 -6.28 0.90 11.95
CA GLU A 57 -6.39 1.60 13.24
C GLU A 57 -5.03 1.98 13.85
N GLN A 58 -3.95 1.29 13.47
CA GLN A 58 -2.64 1.43 14.11
C GLN A 58 -1.60 2.15 13.23
N ALA A 59 -1.64 1.96 11.91
CA ALA A 59 -0.60 2.37 10.99
C ALA A 59 -0.59 3.88 10.71
N ASP A 60 0.58 4.51 10.80
CA ASP A 60 0.78 5.89 10.34
C ASP A 60 1.16 5.93 8.85
N ILE A 61 1.67 4.80 8.31
CA ILE A 61 1.91 4.61 6.89
C ILE A 61 1.26 3.30 6.42
N LEU A 62 0.33 3.42 5.48
CA LEU A 62 -0.36 2.31 4.84
C LEU A 62 0.15 2.13 3.40
N THR A 63 0.74 0.97 3.07
CA THR A 63 1.24 0.67 1.72
C THR A 63 0.64 -0.61 1.16
N PHE A 64 0.33 -0.63 -0.14
CA PHE A 64 -0.26 -1.79 -0.80
C PHE A 64 0.77 -2.52 -1.65
N HIS A 65 0.88 -3.84 -1.45
CA HIS A 65 1.75 -4.74 -2.20
C HIS A 65 1.03 -6.00 -2.69
N THR A 66 -0.29 -5.91 -2.87
CA THR A 66 -1.17 -7.00 -3.29
C THR A 66 -1.21 -7.15 -4.81
N PRO A 67 -1.41 -8.38 -5.33
CA PRO A 67 -1.97 -8.55 -6.67
C PRO A 67 -3.40 -8.00 -6.71
N LEU A 68 -3.93 -7.75 -7.90
CA LEU A 68 -5.33 -7.37 -8.10
C LEU A 68 -6.20 -8.62 -8.29
N PHE A 69 -7.01 -8.94 -7.28
CA PHE A 69 -8.06 -9.96 -7.33
C PHE A 69 -9.42 -9.28 -7.35
N LYS A 70 -10.21 -9.50 -8.40
CA LYS A 70 -11.55 -8.91 -8.54
C LYS A 70 -12.61 -9.66 -7.73
N GLU A 71 -12.36 -10.93 -7.46
CA GLU A 71 -13.28 -11.86 -6.84
C GLU A 71 -12.52 -12.83 -5.91
N GLY A 72 -13.28 -13.64 -5.17
CA GLY A 72 -12.74 -14.62 -4.24
C GLY A 72 -12.52 -14.08 -2.82
N PRO A 73 -12.07 -14.95 -1.90
CA PRO A 73 -11.94 -14.62 -0.47
C PRO A 73 -10.89 -13.55 -0.19
N TYR A 74 -9.95 -13.33 -1.12
CA TYR A 74 -8.86 -12.36 -0.99
C TYR A 74 -8.99 -11.23 -1.99
N LYS A 75 -10.23 -10.88 -2.38
CA LYS A 75 -10.53 -9.76 -3.27
C LYS A 75 -9.78 -8.51 -2.81
N SER A 76 -9.04 -7.91 -3.73
CA SER A 76 -8.28 -6.68 -3.50
C SER A 76 -8.69 -5.54 -4.43
N TRP A 77 -9.66 -5.76 -5.32
CA TRP A 77 -10.31 -4.67 -6.05
C TRP A 77 -11.07 -3.77 -5.08
N HIS A 78 -10.70 -2.49 -5.07
CA HIS A 78 -11.17 -1.47 -4.14
C HIS A 78 -11.00 -1.91 -2.68
N LEU A 79 -9.84 -2.50 -2.37
CA LEU A 79 -9.47 -2.86 -1.00
C LEU A 79 -9.41 -1.62 -0.10
N ALA A 80 -8.89 -0.51 -0.62
CA ALA A 80 -9.03 0.81 -0.01
C ALA A 80 -10.23 1.53 -0.65
N ASP A 81 -11.41 1.23 -0.14
CA ASP A 81 -12.65 1.91 -0.47
C ASP A 81 -12.85 3.19 0.38
N ALA A 82 -13.97 3.89 0.17
CA ALA A 82 -14.30 5.10 0.91
C ALA A 82 -14.33 4.89 2.43
N ALA A 83 -14.79 3.72 2.91
CA ALA A 83 -14.91 3.45 4.33
C ALA A 83 -13.53 3.31 4.98
N LEU A 84 -12.63 2.53 4.35
CA LEU A 84 -11.26 2.38 4.82
C LEU A 84 -10.50 3.70 4.77
N LEU A 85 -10.61 4.44 3.67
CA LEU A 85 -9.91 5.71 3.49
C LEU A 85 -10.33 6.76 4.53
N MET A 86 -11.61 6.80 4.90
CA MET A 86 -12.10 7.68 5.96
C MET A 86 -11.68 7.22 7.37
N ALA A 87 -11.48 5.90 7.56
CA ALA A 87 -11.04 5.31 8.81
C ALA A 87 -9.53 5.50 9.09
N LEU A 88 -8.75 5.98 8.12
CA LEU A 88 -7.33 6.26 8.31
C LEU A 88 -7.11 7.28 9.44
N LYS A 89 -6.09 7.01 10.26
CA LYS A 89 -5.65 7.91 11.34
C LYS A 89 -5.34 9.30 10.80
N PRO A 90 -5.46 10.35 11.64
CA PRO A 90 -4.98 11.68 11.26
C PRO A 90 -3.50 11.65 10.85
N ASN A 91 -3.15 12.37 9.79
CA ASN A 91 -1.78 12.45 9.26
C ASN A 91 -1.20 11.15 8.69
N THR A 92 -2.06 10.21 8.24
CA THR A 92 -1.61 8.95 7.61
C THR A 92 -1.01 9.19 6.23
N ILE A 93 0.07 8.47 5.91
CA ILE A 93 0.63 8.38 4.56
C ILE A 93 0.11 7.13 3.86
N LEU A 94 -0.60 7.30 2.75
CA LEU A 94 -1.11 6.24 1.89
C LEU A 94 -0.17 6.05 0.69
N ILE A 95 0.27 4.82 0.43
CA ILE A 95 1.15 4.50 -0.70
C ILE A 95 0.54 3.36 -1.53
N ASN A 96 0.29 3.60 -2.81
CA ASN A 96 -0.05 2.54 -3.76
C ASN A 96 0.95 2.51 -4.92
N ALA A 97 1.75 1.44 -4.94
CA ALA A 97 2.65 1.09 -6.03
C ALA A 97 2.47 -0.37 -6.48
N CYS A 98 1.30 -0.97 -6.21
CA CYS A 98 1.00 -2.33 -6.65
C CYS A 98 0.15 -2.33 -7.92
N ARG A 99 -1.15 -2.07 -7.82
CA ARG A 99 -2.11 -2.02 -8.94
C ARG A 99 -3.11 -0.89 -8.67
N GLY A 100 -3.43 -0.11 -9.70
CA GLY A 100 -4.31 1.07 -9.57
C GLY A 100 -5.63 0.75 -8.85
N PRO A 101 -6.45 -0.18 -9.36
CA PRO A 101 -7.76 -0.51 -8.79
C PRO A 101 -7.76 -1.18 -7.41
N VAL A 102 -6.60 -1.28 -6.73
CA VAL A 102 -6.56 -1.68 -5.32
C VAL A 102 -7.06 -0.55 -4.43
N VAL A 103 -6.82 0.69 -4.83
CA VAL A 103 -7.40 1.88 -4.22
C VAL A 103 -8.52 2.38 -5.13
N ASP A 104 -9.71 2.63 -4.58
CA ASP A 104 -10.76 3.29 -5.34
C ASP A 104 -10.37 4.76 -5.54
N ASN A 105 -9.86 5.08 -6.74
CA ASN A 105 -9.39 6.43 -7.07
C ASN A 105 -10.50 7.48 -7.01
N SER A 106 -11.76 7.10 -7.26
CA SER A 106 -12.88 8.03 -7.17
C SER A 106 -13.19 8.34 -5.71
N ALA A 107 -13.25 7.32 -4.86
CA ALA A 107 -13.40 7.49 -3.41
C ALA A 107 -12.24 8.30 -2.81
N LEU A 108 -11.00 7.99 -3.21
CA LEU A 108 -9.81 8.72 -2.75
C LEU A 108 -9.89 10.21 -3.09
N LEU A 109 -10.30 10.57 -4.31
CA LEU A 109 -10.48 11.98 -4.67
C LEU A 109 -11.50 12.68 -3.77
N GLU A 110 -12.64 12.06 -3.48
CA GLU A 110 -13.64 12.64 -2.58
C GLU A 110 -13.12 12.76 -1.15
N VAL A 111 -12.39 11.75 -0.66
CA VAL A 111 -11.77 11.80 0.67
C VAL A 111 -10.75 12.93 0.75
N LEU A 112 -9.89 13.12 -0.23
CA LEU A 112 -8.89 14.20 -0.24
C LEU A 112 -9.49 15.61 -0.39
N LYS A 113 -10.74 15.73 -0.86
CA LYS A 113 -11.48 16.99 -0.78
C LYS A 113 -11.92 17.33 0.65
N MET A 114 -12.05 16.33 1.53
CA MET A 114 -12.52 16.49 2.92
C MET A 114 -11.40 16.40 3.96
N ARG A 115 -10.42 15.52 3.74
CA ARG A 115 -9.30 15.21 4.64
C ARG A 115 -8.01 15.77 4.05
N HIS A 116 -7.61 16.96 4.51
CA HIS A 116 -6.38 17.63 4.09
C HIS A 116 -5.13 17.21 4.88
N ASP A 117 -5.31 16.32 5.86
CA ASP A 117 -4.26 15.80 6.72
C ASP A 117 -3.61 14.54 6.15
N LEU A 118 -4.20 13.89 5.14
CA LEU A 118 -3.60 12.70 4.54
C LEU A 118 -2.53 13.09 3.53
N SER A 119 -1.44 12.31 3.51
CA SER A 119 -0.47 12.35 2.41
C SER A 119 -0.61 11.12 1.53
N VAL A 120 -0.48 11.27 0.22
CA VAL A 120 -0.74 10.21 -0.76
C VAL A 120 0.37 10.11 -1.79
N VAL A 121 0.84 8.88 -2.01
CA VAL A 121 1.82 8.52 -3.04
C VAL A 121 1.20 7.47 -3.97
N LEU A 122 1.02 7.82 -5.24
CA LEU A 122 0.52 6.91 -6.27
C LEU A 122 1.57 6.73 -7.38
N ASP A 123 2.00 5.49 -7.59
CA ASP A 123 2.70 5.09 -8.83
C ASP A 123 1.74 4.44 -9.83
N VAL A 124 0.58 3.97 -9.37
CA VAL A 124 -0.40 3.24 -10.18
C VAL A 124 -1.78 3.87 -10.09
N TRP A 125 -2.56 3.78 -11.17
CA TRP A 125 -3.79 4.56 -11.34
C TRP A 125 -4.97 3.73 -11.84
N GLU A 126 -6.18 4.15 -11.50
CA GLU A 126 -7.42 3.66 -12.09
C GLU A 126 -8.15 4.80 -12.83
N PRO A 127 -8.43 4.65 -14.15
CA PRO A 127 -7.78 3.71 -15.08
C PRO A 127 -6.36 4.17 -15.47
N GLU A 128 -5.58 3.26 -16.04
CA GLU A 128 -4.34 3.57 -16.78
C GLU A 128 -4.57 3.33 -18.28
N PRO A 129 -4.01 4.16 -19.18
CA PRO A 129 -3.15 5.34 -18.92
C PRO A 129 -3.93 6.63 -18.58
N ASP A 130 -5.25 6.62 -18.75
CA ASP A 130 -6.12 7.80 -18.64
C ASP A 130 -6.48 8.15 -17.18
N LEU A 131 -5.46 8.41 -16.36
CA LEU A 131 -5.62 8.73 -14.94
C LEU A 131 -6.44 10.01 -14.71
N SER A 132 -7.07 10.10 -13.53
CA SER A 132 -7.81 11.30 -13.11
C SER A 132 -6.85 12.46 -12.82
N LEU A 133 -6.88 13.51 -13.65
CA LEU A 133 -6.10 14.73 -13.43
C LEU A 133 -6.50 15.46 -12.14
N ALA A 134 -7.78 15.40 -11.76
CA ALA A 134 -8.25 16.00 -10.51
C ALA A 134 -7.66 15.29 -9.27
N LEU A 135 -7.43 13.98 -9.35
CA LEU A 135 -6.73 13.23 -8.31
C LEU A 135 -5.22 13.50 -8.35
N LEU A 136 -4.64 13.57 -9.55
CA LEU A 136 -3.23 13.94 -9.73
C LEU A 136 -2.88 15.26 -9.01
N ASP A 137 -3.75 16.27 -9.11
CA ASP A 137 -3.57 17.57 -8.45
C ASP A 137 -3.70 17.52 -6.92
N LYS A 138 -4.15 16.39 -6.35
CA LYS A 138 -4.40 16.22 -4.91
C LYS A 138 -3.38 15.34 -4.19
N VAL A 139 -2.61 14.53 -4.91
CA VAL A 139 -1.61 13.63 -4.30
C VAL A 139 -0.25 14.33 -4.15
N ASP A 140 0.53 13.93 -3.17
CA ASP A 140 1.84 14.51 -2.88
C ASP A 140 2.93 14.02 -3.85
N ILE A 141 2.86 12.74 -4.24
CA ILE A 141 3.76 12.15 -5.23
C ILE A 141 2.94 11.33 -6.21
N ALA A 142 3.21 11.59 -7.49
CA ALA A 142 2.57 10.94 -8.62
C ALA A 142 3.63 10.47 -9.64
N THR A 143 3.63 9.19 -9.98
CA THR A 143 4.51 8.63 -11.01
C THR A 143 3.75 7.70 -11.97
N PRO A 144 4.21 7.56 -13.22
CA PRO A 144 3.49 6.81 -14.26
C PRO A 144 3.88 5.32 -14.29
N HIS A 145 3.64 4.59 -13.21
CA HIS A 145 3.84 3.13 -13.09
C HIS A 145 5.29 2.70 -13.36
N ILE A 146 6.22 3.34 -12.67
CA ILE A 146 7.68 3.15 -12.83
C ILE A 146 8.40 2.68 -11.56
N ALA A 147 7.71 2.38 -10.46
CA ALA A 147 8.37 1.98 -9.21
C ALA A 147 9.29 0.76 -9.36
N GLY A 148 9.01 -0.12 -10.33
CA GLY A 148 9.85 -1.28 -10.65
C GLY A 148 10.94 -1.06 -11.70
N TYR A 149 11.08 0.13 -12.29
CA TYR A 149 11.87 0.36 -13.51
C TYR A 149 13.35 0.65 -13.23
N THR A 150 14.03 -0.28 -12.56
CA THR A 150 15.50 -0.23 -12.40
C THR A 150 16.22 -1.00 -13.50
N LEU A 151 17.48 -0.63 -13.78
CA LEU A 151 18.33 -1.36 -14.72
C LEU A 151 18.51 -2.81 -14.25
N GLU A 152 18.80 -2.98 -12.96
CA GLU A 152 18.96 -4.29 -12.31
C GLU A 152 17.66 -5.09 -12.32
N GLY A 153 16.51 -4.45 -12.18
CA GLY A 153 15.19 -5.09 -12.23
C GLY A 153 14.93 -5.70 -13.60
N LYS A 154 15.18 -4.92 -14.66
CA LYS A 154 15.03 -5.37 -16.06
C LYS A 154 16.02 -6.51 -16.37
N ALA A 155 17.30 -6.36 -16.01
CA ALA A 155 18.32 -7.39 -16.24
C ALA A 155 18.06 -8.69 -15.45
N ARG A 156 17.55 -8.58 -14.21
CA ARG A 156 17.25 -9.73 -13.36
C ARG A 156 16.12 -10.59 -13.92
N GLY A 157 15.17 -10.01 -14.65
CA GLY A 157 14.14 -10.78 -15.37
C GLY A 157 14.75 -11.80 -16.33
N THR A 158 15.69 -11.37 -17.18
CA THR A 158 16.43 -12.27 -18.07
C THR A 158 17.29 -13.26 -17.29
N THR A 159 17.97 -12.80 -16.24
CA THR A 159 18.87 -13.63 -15.42
C THR A 159 18.15 -14.75 -14.67
N GLN A 160 16.87 -14.60 -14.33
CA GLN A 160 16.11 -15.63 -13.61
C GLN A 160 15.56 -16.73 -14.52
N VAL A 161 15.41 -16.45 -15.81
CA VAL A 161 14.84 -17.40 -16.78
C VAL A 161 15.94 -18.26 -17.42
N PHE A 162 17.14 -17.70 -17.61
CA PHE A 162 18.30 -18.38 -18.17
C PHE A 162 19.15 -19.04 -17.08
#